data_AF-A0A9E7SVL1-F1
#
_entry.id   AF-A0A9E7SVL1-F1
#
_cell.length_a   1.000
_cell.length_b   1.000
_cell.length_c   1.000
_cell.angle_alpha   90.00
_cell.angle_beta   90.00
_cell.angle_gamma   90.00
#
_symmetry.space_group_name_H-M   'P 1'
#
loop_
_entity.id
_entity.type
_entity.pdbx_description
1 polymer ?
#
loop_
_entity_poly.entity_id
_entity_poly.type
_entity_poly.pdbx_seq_one_letter_code
_entity_poly.pdbx_strand_id
1 'polypeptide(L)'
;MTRAPEFEIVVPDPLFPVTFRAFSEGIYGHGVIGIGGLEATAGSGDWDVDVAAGEVQYDGQRFEHAAADTLTVNQPDADPRWDVVYFDTATESVGIKTGTPGSTPQPEGIGDGEVLIAYIEVDTDMPNLTDEDVRNWRTRPQPAANAPLDHNDVDGQTVHEGFTWLVGNTATSPHGNDEHDPNFSQEGHDHSGETLGQTEALARINALVAEIETLAADLDLDGNALTNVASLTATAASVSDQPSSDTDVARKAEVDAVASDVQSVEDSIDIDTLAVTQRSELPDPDSLEEPTLAYIEDEDRYAGLFQE
;
A
#
# COMPACT_ATOMS: atom_id res chain seq x y z
N MET A 1 43.95 -8.55 -19.89
CA MET A 1 43.18 -8.75 -18.64
C MET A 1 41.89 -8.00 -18.82
N THR A 2 40.78 -8.71 -18.96
CA THR A 2 39.44 -8.12 -19.06
C THR A 2 39.04 -7.66 -17.66
N ARG A 3 38.66 -6.39 -17.52
CA ARG A 3 38.19 -5.83 -16.24
C ARG A 3 36.91 -6.57 -15.86
N ALA A 4 36.76 -6.91 -14.57
CA ALA A 4 35.52 -7.48 -14.08
C ALA A 4 34.35 -6.50 -14.33
N PRO A 5 33.14 -6.98 -14.62
CA PRO A 5 31.97 -6.12 -14.77
C PRO A 5 31.82 -5.26 -13.51
N GLU A 6 31.70 -3.94 -13.70
CA GLU A 6 31.38 -3.03 -12.61
C GLU A 6 29.94 -3.33 -12.16
N PHE A 7 29.79 -3.63 -10.88
CA PHE A 7 28.47 -3.77 -10.27
C PHE A 7 27.99 -2.34 -9.97
N GLU A 8 27.08 -1.85 -10.80
CA GLU A 8 26.40 -0.58 -10.54
C GLU A 8 25.44 -0.81 -9.38
N ILE A 9 25.82 -0.33 -8.20
CA ILE A 9 24.90 -0.26 -7.07
C ILE A 9 23.92 0.84 -7.45
N VAL A 10 22.70 0.46 -7.84
CA VAL A 10 21.56 1.37 -7.87
C VAL A 10 21.45 1.94 -6.46
N VAL A 11 21.82 3.21 -6.30
CA VAL A 11 21.75 3.88 -5.00
C VAL A 11 20.28 3.86 -4.60
N PRO A 12 19.91 3.27 -3.44
CA PRO A 12 18.53 3.26 -3.01
C PRO A 12 18.05 4.70 -2.88
N ASP A 13 16.82 4.93 -3.31
CA ASP A 13 16.13 6.22 -3.24
C ASP A 13 16.39 6.91 -1.91
N PRO A 14 16.78 8.20 -1.92
CA PRO A 14 17.11 8.90 -0.68
C PRO A 14 15.90 8.92 0.25
N LEU A 15 16.06 8.32 1.44
CA LEU A 15 15.07 8.43 2.50
C LEU A 15 15.19 9.81 3.17
N PHE A 16 14.26 10.69 2.87
CA PHE A 16 14.21 12.02 3.45
C PHE A 16 13.51 12.04 4.82
N PRO A 17 13.83 13.01 5.70
CA PRO A 17 13.08 13.20 6.95
C PRO A 17 11.57 13.37 6.74
N VAL A 18 11.15 14.01 5.65
CA VAL A 18 9.73 14.18 5.30
C VAL A 18 9.04 12.87 4.90
N THR A 19 9.78 11.90 4.32
CA THR A 19 9.28 10.54 4.07
C THR A 19 8.98 9.81 5.37
N PHE A 20 9.90 9.89 6.33
CA PHE A 20 9.69 9.27 7.64
C PHE A 20 8.51 9.92 8.38
N ARG A 21 8.37 11.25 8.30
CA ARG A 21 7.21 11.96 8.84
C ARG A 21 5.91 11.46 8.20
N ALA A 22 5.81 11.44 6.87
CA ALA A 22 4.61 10.97 6.17
C ALA A 22 4.24 9.53 6.56
N PHE A 23 5.23 8.64 6.66
CA PHE A 23 5.03 7.26 7.14
C PHE A 23 4.47 7.23 8.56
N SER A 24 5.05 8.02 9.48
CA SER A 24 4.55 8.10 10.85
C SER A 24 3.14 8.67 10.92
N GLU A 25 2.82 9.68 10.09
CA GLU A 25 1.47 10.24 9.95
C GLU A 25 0.48 9.19 9.42
N GLY A 26 0.91 8.32 8.49
CA GLY A 26 0.20 7.11 8.05
C GLY A 26 -0.26 6.23 9.19
N ILE A 27 0.65 5.93 10.13
CA ILE A 27 0.38 5.13 11.33
C ILE A 27 -0.63 5.85 12.25
N TYR A 28 -0.58 7.18 12.32
CA TYR A 28 -1.55 7.99 13.07
C TYR A 28 -2.91 8.13 12.35
N GLY A 29 -3.10 7.49 11.20
CA GLY A 29 -4.34 7.53 10.45
C GLY A 29 -4.50 8.77 9.56
N HIS A 30 -3.38 9.44 9.24
CA HIS A 30 -3.34 10.50 8.23
C HIS A 30 -2.86 9.93 6.89
N GLY A 31 -3.44 10.35 5.78
CA GLY A 31 -2.98 9.90 4.46
C GLY A 31 -4.06 9.92 3.40
N VAL A 32 -3.71 9.42 2.22
CA VAL A 32 -4.60 9.35 1.06
C VAL A 32 -5.51 8.12 1.16
N ILE A 33 -6.79 8.32 0.89
CA ILE A 33 -7.81 7.27 0.83
C ILE A 33 -7.93 6.77 -0.62
N GLY A 34 -7.88 5.44 -0.79
CA GLY A 34 -8.01 4.81 -2.11
C GLY A 34 -6.70 4.67 -2.87
N ILE A 35 -6.65 3.73 -3.82
CA ILE A 35 -5.41 3.36 -4.53
C ILE A 35 -5.10 4.36 -5.67
N GLY A 36 -6.11 4.96 -6.27
CA GLY A 36 -5.97 5.94 -7.35
C GLY A 36 -6.20 7.40 -6.94
N GLY A 37 -6.49 7.67 -5.67
CA GLY A 37 -6.70 9.04 -5.19
C GLY A 37 -5.38 9.82 -5.18
N LEU A 38 -5.43 11.09 -5.58
CA LEU A 38 -4.29 12.02 -5.53
C LEU A 38 -3.01 11.48 -6.17
N GLU A 39 -3.13 10.62 -7.18
CA GLU A 39 -1.98 10.18 -7.95
C GLU A 39 -1.32 11.37 -8.65
N ALA A 40 -0.01 11.53 -8.48
CA ALA A 40 0.77 12.56 -9.16
C ALA A 40 1.55 11.94 -10.32
N THR A 41 1.45 12.53 -11.51
CA THR A 41 2.17 12.12 -12.72
C THR A 41 2.77 13.34 -13.41
N ALA A 42 3.73 13.14 -14.32
CA ALA A 42 4.15 14.23 -15.18
C ALA A 42 2.97 14.72 -16.02
N GLY A 43 2.84 16.03 -16.13
CA GLY A 43 1.76 16.68 -16.85
C GLY A 43 2.04 16.81 -18.34
N SER A 44 1.09 17.40 -19.06
CA SER A 44 1.22 17.63 -20.51
C SER A 44 2.17 18.77 -20.91
N GLY A 45 2.52 19.66 -19.96
CA GLY A 45 3.50 20.72 -20.14
C GLY A 45 4.89 20.31 -19.65
N ASP A 46 5.94 21.00 -20.13
CA ASP A 46 7.33 20.63 -19.84
C ASP A 46 7.65 20.60 -18.32
N TRP A 47 7.01 21.44 -17.52
CA TRP A 47 7.26 21.55 -16.08
C TRP A 47 5.98 21.38 -15.27
N ASP A 48 5.02 20.64 -15.82
CA ASP A 48 3.75 20.42 -15.16
C ASP A 48 3.71 19.06 -14.48
N VAL A 49 2.98 18.98 -13.38
CA VAL A 49 2.64 17.75 -12.66
C VAL A 49 1.13 17.71 -12.53
N ASP A 50 0.52 16.66 -13.05
CA ASP A 50 -0.92 16.44 -12.94
C ASP A 50 -1.19 15.63 -11.66
N VAL A 51 -2.13 16.10 -10.84
CA VAL A 51 -2.57 15.43 -9.61
C VAL A 51 -4.03 15.06 -9.75
N ALA A 52 -4.34 13.77 -9.66
CA ALA A 52 -5.70 13.27 -9.78
C ALA A 52 -6.61 13.72 -8.61
N ALA A 53 -7.92 13.73 -8.83
CA ALA A 53 -8.90 13.87 -7.75
C ALA A 53 -8.75 12.76 -6.69
N GLY A 54 -9.15 13.01 -5.45
CA GLY A 54 -9.06 12.01 -4.39
C GLY A 54 -9.49 12.52 -3.03
N GLU A 55 -9.37 11.67 -2.01
CA GLU A 55 -9.69 12.02 -0.62
C GLU A 55 -8.47 11.84 0.28
N VAL A 56 -8.36 12.69 1.30
CA VAL A 56 -7.37 12.59 2.37
C VAL A 56 -8.08 12.41 3.71
N GLN A 57 -7.54 11.56 4.57
CA GLN A 57 -7.88 11.52 5.98
C GLN A 57 -6.82 12.30 6.77
N TYR A 58 -7.23 13.21 7.64
CA TYR A 58 -6.34 13.94 8.56
C TYR A 58 -7.09 14.27 9.85
N ASP A 59 -6.48 13.99 11.00
CA ASP A 59 -7.08 14.18 12.35
C ASP A 59 -8.52 13.61 12.47
N GLY A 60 -8.74 12.43 11.87
CA GLY A 60 -10.03 11.74 11.85
C GLY A 60 -11.11 12.36 10.94
N GLN A 61 -10.80 13.44 10.23
CA GLN A 61 -11.69 14.07 9.24
C GLN A 61 -11.30 13.66 7.81
N ARG A 62 -12.25 13.76 6.88
CA ARG A 62 -12.03 13.53 5.45
C ARG A 62 -12.10 14.86 4.71
N PHE A 63 -11.15 15.05 3.81
CA PHE A 63 -11.04 16.21 2.94
C PHE A 63 -11.02 15.72 1.50
N GLU A 64 -11.79 16.37 0.63
CA GLU A 64 -11.96 15.96 -0.76
C GLU A 64 -11.21 16.93 -1.68
N HIS A 65 -10.37 16.39 -2.56
CA HIS A 65 -9.87 17.07 -3.74
C HIS A 65 -10.76 16.69 -4.93
N ALA A 66 -11.75 17.54 -5.21
CA ALA A 66 -12.89 17.16 -6.06
C ALA A 66 -12.57 17.02 -7.57
N ALA A 67 -11.48 17.61 -8.03
CA ALA A 67 -11.07 17.60 -9.43
C ALA A 67 -9.56 17.39 -9.54
N ALA A 68 -9.08 16.97 -10.71
CA ALA A 68 -7.66 16.93 -10.98
C ALA A 68 -7.12 18.35 -11.19
N ASP A 69 -5.91 18.59 -10.68
CA ASP A 69 -5.19 19.86 -10.79
C ASP A 69 -3.85 19.66 -11.53
N THR A 70 -3.45 20.66 -12.30
CA THR A 70 -2.12 20.73 -12.91
C THR A 70 -1.29 21.77 -12.15
N LEU A 71 -0.16 21.34 -11.62
CA LEU A 71 0.77 22.16 -10.84
C LEU A 71 2.03 22.40 -11.65
N THR A 72 2.47 23.66 -11.75
CA THR A 72 3.73 24.00 -12.46
C THR A 72 4.89 24.03 -11.48
N VAL A 73 5.90 23.20 -11.75
CA VAL A 73 7.19 23.14 -11.06
C VAL A 73 8.07 24.28 -11.55
N ASN A 74 8.87 24.87 -10.65
CA ASN A 74 9.83 25.89 -11.05
C ASN A 74 10.89 25.30 -11.99
N GLN A 75 11.44 26.10 -12.91
CA GLN A 75 12.52 25.63 -13.78
C GLN A 75 13.75 25.16 -12.96
N PRO A 76 14.61 24.29 -13.52
CA PRO A 76 15.82 23.81 -12.87
C PRO A 76 16.74 24.93 -12.37
N ASP A 77 17.38 24.67 -11.24
CA ASP A 77 18.47 25.48 -10.72
C ASP A 77 19.82 24.98 -11.26
N ALA A 78 20.90 25.70 -10.93
CA ALA A 78 22.26 25.28 -11.27
C ALA A 78 22.75 24.04 -10.50
N ASP A 79 22.01 23.60 -9.47
CA ASP A 79 22.24 22.41 -8.66
C ASP A 79 20.92 21.60 -8.59
N PRO A 80 20.96 20.26 -8.45
CA PRO A 80 19.74 19.46 -8.38
C PRO A 80 18.95 19.78 -7.11
N ARG A 81 17.64 19.52 -7.13
CA ARG A 81 16.74 19.68 -5.97
C ARG A 81 15.61 18.64 -5.95
N TRP A 82 14.94 18.54 -4.80
CA TRP A 82 13.74 17.72 -4.62
C TRP A 82 12.57 18.60 -4.22
N ASP A 83 11.53 18.65 -5.04
CA ASP A 83 10.31 19.37 -4.73
C ASP A 83 9.27 18.41 -4.12
N VAL A 84 8.34 18.93 -3.33
CA VAL A 84 7.33 18.14 -2.61
C VAL A 84 5.94 18.52 -3.08
N VAL A 85 5.15 17.54 -3.50
CA VAL A 85 3.71 17.70 -3.75
C VAL A 85 2.95 17.33 -2.48
N TYR A 86 2.06 18.22 -2.05
CA TYR A 86 1.28 18.04 -0.82
C TYR A 86 -0.18 18.41 -1.03
N PHE A 87 -1.05 17.87 -0.18
CA PHE A 87 -2.44 18.30 -0.01
C PHE A 87 -2.56 19.17 1.25
N ASP A 88 -3.15 20.36 1.16
CA ASP A 88 -3.43 21.24 2.29
C ASP A 88 -4.89 21.07 2.74
N THR A 89 -5.09 20.57 3.96
CA THR A 89 -6.43 20.33 4.52
C THR A 89 -7.16 21.62 4.90
N ALA A 90 -6.47 22.76 5.05
CA ALA A 90 -7.09 24.04 5.36
C ALA A 90 -7.73 24.71 4.14
N THR A 91 -7.14 24.50 2.95
CA THR A 91 -7.63 25.05 1.69
C THR A 91 -8.26 24.01 0.75
N GLU A 92 -8.17 22.73 1.11
CA GLU A 92 -8.64 21.58 0.31
C GLU A 92 -8.04 21.56 -1.11
N SER A 93 -6.76 21.92 -1.22
CA SER A 93 -6.06 22.07 -2.49
C SER A 93 -4.69 21.40 -2.46
N VAL A 94 -4.17 21.04 -3.62
CA VAL A 94 -2.80 20.54 -3.77
C VAL A 94 -1.82 21.69 -4.03
N GLY A 95 -0.55 21.49 -3.70
CA GLY A 95 0.50 22.48 -3.90
C GLY A 95 1.88 21.85 -4.02
N ILE A 96 2.86 22.68 -4.42
CA ILE A 96 4.28 22.32 -4.49
C ILE A 96 5.08 23.16 -3.51
N LYS A 97 5.96 22.51 -2.75
CA LYS A 97 7.04 23.17 -2.00
C LYS A 97 8.37 22.94 -2.70
N THR A 98 9.07 24.01 -3.02
CA THR A 98 10.36 23.94 -3.71
C THR A 98 11.46 23.55 -2.72
N GLY A 99 12.23 22.52 -3.03
CA GLY A 99 13.36 22.09 -2.23
C GLY A 99 14.53 23.07 -2.24
N THR A 100 15.53 22.79 -1.42
CA THR A 100 16.80 23.52 -1.44
C THR A 100 17.77 22.86 -2.42
N PRO A 101 18.21 23.57 -3.48
CA PRO A 101 19.20 23.05 -4.41
C PRO A 101 20.57 22.83 -3.77
N GLY A 102 21.28 21.80 -4.21
CA GLY A 102 22.68 21.57 -3.84
C GLY A 102 23.18 20.18 -4.17
N SER A 103 24.47 19.92 -3.93
CA SER A 103 25.08 18.58 -4.12
C SER A 103 24.51 17.49 -3.19
N THR A 104 23.71 17.89 -2.20
CA THR A 104 22.93 17.02 -1.33
C THR A 104 21.55 17.66 -1.19
N PRO A 105 20.73 17.54 -2.23
CA PRO A 105 19.48 18.28 -2.30
C PRO A 105 18.54 17.88 -1.17
N GLN A 106 17.78 18.84 -0.65
CA GLN A 106 16.88 18.61 0.48
C GLN A 106 15.47 19.07 0.13
N PRO A 107 14.46 18.17 0.19
CA PRO A 107 13.08 18.60 0.07
C PRO A 107 12.66 19.48 1.23
N GLU A 108 11.75 20.40 0.97
CA GLU A 108 11.09 21.16 2.04
C GLU A 108 10.19 20.24 2.87
N GLY A 109 10.06 20.51 4.16
CA GLY A 109 9.15 19.76 5.02
C GLY A 109 7.68 20.08 4.75
N ILE A 110 6.81 19.13 5.02
CA ILE A 110 5.36 19.38 5.11
C ILE A 110 5.02 20.12 6.41
N GLY A 111 4.01 20.97 6.38
CA GLY A 111 3.47 21.75 7.49
C GLY A 111 2.42 20.98 8.29
N ASP A 112 1.84 21.63 9.30
CA ASP A 112 0.69 21.10 10.01
C ASP A 112 -0.55 21.20 9.10
N GLY A 113 -1.39 20.17 9.08
CA GLY A 113 -2.53 20.10 8.17
C GLY A 113 -2.18 19.75 6.73
N GLU A 114 -0.93 19.42 6.43
CA GLU A 114 -0.50 19.00 5.09
C GLU A 114 -0.24 17.49 5.03
N VAL A 115 -0.55 16.86 3.90
CA VAL A 115 -0.29 15.43 3.64
C VAL A 115 0.59 15.29 2.39
N LEU A 116 1.68 14.53 2.52
CA LEU A 116 2.59 14.23 1.42
C LEU A 116 1.90 13.38 0.34
N ILE A 117 2.00 13.82 -0.91
CA ILE A 117 1.53 13.09 -2.09
C ILE A 117 2.70 12.45 -2.86
N ALA A 118 3.69 13.27 -3.24
CA ALA A 118 4.79 12.84 -4.09
C ALA A 118 6.05 13.68 -3.90
N TYR A 119 7.16 13.18 -4.42
CA TYR A 119 8.40 13.91 -4.63
C TYR A 119 8.62 14.15 -6.11
N ILE A 120 9.29 15.25 -6.44
CA ILE A 120 9.70 15.56 -7.80
C ILE A 120 11.22 15.75 -7.79
N GLU A 121 11.93 14.93 -8.54
CA GLU A 121 13.36 15.12 -8.79
C GLU A 121 13.54 16.18 -9.88
N VAL A 122 14.29 17.24 -9.59
CA VAL A 122 14.59 18.29 -10.56
C VAL A 122 16.10 18.40 -10.72
N ASP A 123 16.61 17.82 -11.81
CA ASP A 123 18.04 17.84 -12.14
C ASP A 123 18.42 19.11 -12.94
N THR A 124 19.70 19.48 -12.95
CA THR A 124 20.20 20.81 -13.38
C THR A 124 19.98 21.15 -14.84
N ASP A 125 19.91 20.14 -15.71
CA ASP A 125 19.83 20.30 -17.15
C ASP A 125 18.64 19.55 -17.76
N MET A 126 17.68 19.18 -16.92
CA MET A 126 16.45 18.53 -17.36
C MET A 126 15.64 19.52 -18.21
N PRO A 127 15.21 19.16 -19.44
CA PRO A 127 14.42 20.05 -20.29
C PRO A 127 12.93 20.03 -19.96
N ASN A 128 12.46 18.89 -19.47
CA ASN A 128 11.07 18.62 -19.10
C ASN A 128 10.99 17.51 -18.04
N LEU A 129 9.90 17.49 -17.28
CA LEU A 129 9.56 16.42 -16.35
C LEU A 129 9.01 15.20 -17.09
N THR A 130 9.36 14.03 -16.58
CA THR A 130 8.83 12.74 -16.97
C THR A 130 8.24 12.02 -15.76
N ASP A 131 7.47 10.96 -15.99
CA ASP A 131 6.88 10.17 -14.88
C ASP A 131 7.95 9.54 -13.99
N GLU A 132 9.17 9.29 -14.50
CA GLU A 132 10.29 8.77 -13.71
C GLU A 132 10.78 9.79 -12.66
N ASP A 133 10.57 11.08 -12.93
CA ASP A 133 10.96 12.18 -12.06
C ASP A 133 9.92 12.43 -10.95
N VAL A 134 8.70 11.91 -11.10
CA VAL A 134 7.58 12.06 -10.16
C VAL A 134 7.40 10.78 -9.33
N ARG A 135 7.87 10.81 -8.08
CA ARG A 135 7.83 9.66 -7.18
C ARG A 135 6.60 9.73 -6.29
N ASN A 136 5.59 8.95 -6.63
CA ASN A 136 4.39 8.78 -5.81
C ASN A 136 4.75 8.22 -4.44
N TRP A 137 4.49 8.99 -3.38
CA TRP A 137 4.83 8.63 -2.00
C TRP A 137 3.64 8.77 -1.04
N ARG A 138 2.45 8.47 -1.57
CA ARG A 138 1.19 8.50 -0.85
C ARG A 138 1.21 7.49 0.28
N THR A 139 0.99 7.95 1.51
CA THR A 139 0.78 7.06 2.66
C THR A 139 -0.70 6.77 2.81
N ARG A 140 -1.04 5.54 3.22
CA ARG A 140 -2.42 5.17 3.52
C ARG A 140 -2.69 5.38 5.00
N PRO A 141 -3.83 5.98 5.38
CA PRO A 141 -4.20 6.08 6.78
C PRO A 141 -4.46 4.68 7.32
N GLN A 142 -3.78 4.29 8.40
CA GLN A 142 -4.14 3.10 9.14
C GLN A 142 -5.43 3.38 9.92
N PRO A 143 -6.49 2.57 9.78
CA PRO A 143 -7.70 2.77 10.56
C PRO A 143 -7.37 2.60 12.04
N ALA A 144 -7.80 3.55 12.88
CA ALA A 144 -7.53 3.56 14.32
C ALA A 144 -7.98 2.26 15.03
N ALA A 145 -8.99 1.57 14.50
CA ALA A 145 -9.47 0.28 15.01
C ALA A 145 -8.45 -0.87 14.84
N ASN A 146 -7.47 -0.73 13.94
CA ASN A 146 -6.45 -1.74 13.66
C ASN A 146 -5.06 -1.33 14.14
N ALA A 147 -4.91 -0.24 14.89
CA ALA A 147 -3.67 0.03 15.60
C ALA A 147 -3.70 -0.83 16.87
N PRO A 148 -2.89 -1.90 16.99
CA PRO A 148 -2.82 -2.71 18.19
C PRO A 148 -2.01 -1.93 19.24
N LEU A 149 -2.59 -0.84 19.73
CA LEU A 149 -2.19 -0.17 20.95
C LEU A 149 -3.39 -0.17 21.88
N ASP A 150 -3.97 -1.35 22.05
CA ASP A 150 -4.65 -1.63 23.30
C ASP A 150 -3.59 -1.69 24.40
N HIS A 151 -3.22 -0.52 24.91
CA HIS A 151 -2.39 -0.39 26.11
C HIS A 151 -3.27 -0.33 27.36
N ASN A 152 -4.58 -0.61 27.25
CA ASN A 152 -5.55 -0.41 28.31
C ASN A 152 -6.46 -1.62 28.58
N ASP A 153 -6.19 -2.79 28.02
CA ASP A 153 -6.63 -4.06 28.63
C ASP A 153 -5.68 -4.43 29.79
N VAL A 154 -5.69 -3.57 30.80
CA VAL A 154 -5.19 -3.89 32.14
C VAL A 154 -6.40 -4.13 33.03
N ASP A 155 -7.27 -5.06 32.63
CA ASP A 155 -8.10 -5.77 33.57
C ASP A 155 -7.21 -6.78 34.35
N GLY A 156 -6.52 -6.25 35.35
CA GLY A 156 -6.18 -7.03 36.54
C GLY A 156 -4.85 -7.79 36.61
N GLN A 157 -3.86 -7.53 35.74
CA GLN A 157 -2.52 -8.10 35.93
C GLN A 157 -1.48 -7.08 36.39
N THR A 158 -0.98 -7.36 37.60
CA THR A 158 0.26 -6.91 38.24
C THR A 158 1.11 -5.91 37.47
N VAL A 159 1.15 -4.68 37.98
CA VAL A 159 2.10 -3.65 37.59
C VAL A 159 3.52 -4.22 37.71
N HIS A 160 4.16 -4.55 36.59
CA HIS A 160 5.60 -4.68 36.56
C HIS A 160 6.17 -3.26 36.58
N GLU A 161 6.51 -2.78 37.78
CA GLU A 161 7.31 -1.58 37.99
C GLU A 161 8.63 -1.74 37.23
N GLY A 162 8.69 -1.17 36.02
CA GLY A 162 9.83 -1.39 35.14
C GLY A 162 9.97 -0.41 33.98
N PHE A 163 9.21 0.69 33.92
CA PHE A 163 9.60 1.82 33.06
C PHE A 163 8.96 3.13 33.51
N THR A 164 9.58 3.76 34.51
CA THR A 164 9.27 5.13 34.91
C THR A 164 10.20 6.08 34.15
N TRP A 165 9.64 6.97 33.33
CA TRP A 165 10.35 8.19 32.95
C TRP A 165 10.40 9.07 34.20
N LEU A 166 11.55 9.06 34.86
CA LEU A 166 11.80 9.71 36.15
C LEU A 166 11.87 11.24 35.96
N VAL A 167 10.73 11.94 36.05
CA VAL A 167 10.71 13.34 36.48
C VAL A 167 10.33 13.34 37.95
N GLY A 168 11.34 13.46 38.81
CA GLY A 168 11.14 13.42 40.25
C GLY A 168 10.38 14.64 40.77
N ASN A 169 9.34 14.39 41.58
CA ASN A 169 9.28 14.98 42.92
C ASN A 169 8.32 14.20 43.84
N THR A 170 8.76 14.00 45.06
CA THR A 170 8.25 13.09 46.09
C THR A 170 7.03 13.61 46.84
N ALA A 171 6.02 12.76 47.03
CA ALA A 171 5.17 12.77 48.23
C ALA A 171 4.71 11.34 48.54
N THR A 172 5.27 10.76 49.59
CA THR A 172 4.91 9.46 50.18
C THR A 172 3.53 9.53 50.82
N SER A 173 2.62 8.63 50.43
CA SER A 173 1.41 8.32 51.21
C SER A 173 1.63 6.98 51.94
N PRO A 174 1.36 6.89 53.26
CA PRO A 174 1.64 5.69 54.04
C PRO A 174 0.58 4.60 53.82
N HIS A 175 1.06 3.37 53.71
CA HIS A 175 0.26 2.15 53.55
C HIS A 175 -0.71 1.94 54.71
N GLY A 176 -1.99 1.73 54.36
CA GLY A 176 -3.00 1.11 55.20
C GLY A 176 -3.23 -0.32 54.69
N ASN A 177 -2.64 -1.27 55.40
CA ASN A 177 -2.85 -2.70 55.27
C ASN A 177 -4.14 -3.06 55.98
N ASP A 178 -5.18 -3.45 55.23
CA ASP A 178 -6.33 -4.15 55.79
C ASP A 178 -6.89 -5.19 54.80
N GLU A 179 -6.85 -6.42 55.32
CA GLU A 179 -7.85 -7.48 55.16
C GLU A 179 -7.87 -8.31 53.86
N HIS A 180 -7.21 -9.47 53.97
CA HIS A 180 -7.53 -10.69 53.27
C HIS A 180 -9.02 -11.03 53.34
N ASP A 181 -9.70 -11.08 52.20
CA ASP A 181 -10.97 -11.82 52.03
C ASP A 181 -10.68 -13.20 51.41
N PRO A 182 -10.93 -14.33 52.10
CA PRO A 182 -10.70 -15.66 51.55
C PRO A 182 -11.92 -16.24 50.80
N ASN A 183 -12.90 -15.43 50.39
CA ASN A 183 -14.15 -15.96 49.84
C ASN A 183 -14.48 -15.48 48.42
N PHE A 184 -13.58 -15.70 47.47
CA PHE A 184 -13.93 -15.70 46.04
C PHE A 184 -14.44 -17.10 45.65
N SER A 185 -15.72 -17.34 45.89
CA SER A 185 -16.43 -18.43 45.23
C SER A 185 -16.51 -18.13 43.73
N GLN A 186 -15.98 -19.03 42.91
CA GLN A 186 -16.32 -19.28 41.50
C GLN A 186 -17.58 -18.52 41.02
N GLU A 187 -17.42 -17.29 40.54
CA GLU A 187 -18.35 -16.72 39.58
C GLU A 187 -17.88 -17.19 38.20
N GLY A 188 -18.80 -17.81 37.47
CA GLY A 188 -18.52 -18.41 36.18
C GLY A 188 -18.00 -17.37 35.21
N HIS A 189 -16.75 -17.56 34.78
CA HIS A 189 -16.24 -16.95 33.56
C HIS A 189 -17.07 -17.50 32.40
N ASP A 190 -18.05 -16.71 31.96
CA ASP A 190 -18.75 -16.96 30.72
C ASP A 190 -17.76 -16.70 29.56
N HIS A 191 -17.24 -17.78 28.98
CA HIS A 191 -16.36 -17.75 27.80
C HIS A 191 -17.12 -17.43 26.48
N SER A 192 -18.29 -16.78 26.57
CA SER A 192 -19.12 -16.44 25.41
C SER A 192 -18.50 -15.39 24.49
N GLY A 193 -17.36 -14.79 24.86
CA GLY A 193 -16.60 -13.84 24.04
C GLY A 193 -15.66 -14.46 23.00
N GLU A 194 -15.14 -15.68 23.21
CA GLU A 194 -14.17 -16.30 22.27
C GLU A 194 -14.83 -16.87 21.00
N THR A 195 -16.10 -17.25 21.07
CA THR A 195 -16.85 -17.82 19.94
C THR A 195 -17.18 -16.80 18.86
N LEU A 196 -17.28 -15.51 19.20
CA LEU A 196 -17.53 -14.44 18.23
C LEU A 196 -16.33 -14.21 17.30
N GLY A 197 -15.11 -14.18 17.86
CA GLY A 197 -13.87 -14.03 17.07
C GLY A 197 -13.61 -15.19 16.12
N GLN A 198 -13.92 -16.43 16.55
CA GLN A 198 -13.77 -17.61 15.70
C GLN A 198 -14.78 -17.64 14.54
N THR A 199 -16.00 -17.19 14.78
CA THR A 199 -17.05 -17.14 13.73
C THR A 199 -16.70 -16.13 12.65
N GLU A 200 -16.20 -14.95 13.03
CA GLU A 200 -15.76 -13.91 12.09
C GLU A 200 -14.50 -14.31 11.32
N ALA A 201 -13.52 -14.93 11.99
CA ALA A 201 -12.31 -15.44 11.35
C ALA A 201 -12.65 -16.51 10.29
N LEU A 202 -13.54 -17.46 10.60
CA LEU A 202 -13.98 -18.50 9.67
C LEU A 202 -14.75 -17.92 8.48
N ALA A 203 -15.61 -16.91 8.72
CA ALA A 203 -16.32 -16.22 7.65
C ALA A 203 -15.36 -15.51 6.69
N ARG A 204 -14.29 -14.90 7.21
CA ARG A 204 -13.29 -14.20 6.42
C ARG A 204 -12.41 -15.15 5.61
N ILE A 205 -12.03 -16.30 6.18
CA ILE A 205 -11.30 -17.36 5.46
C ILE A 205 -12.14 -17.88 4.29
N ASN A 206 -13.42 -18.18 4.51
CA ASN A 206 -14.30 -18.68 3.45
C ASN A 206 -14.52 -17.65 2.32
N ALA A 207 -14.59 -16.36 2.65
CA ALA A 207 -14.68 -15.30 1.65
C ALA A 207 -13.40 -15.22 0.78
N LEU A 208 -12.22 -15.33 1.41
CA LEU A 208 -10.94 -15.31 0.70
C LEU A 208 -10.78 -16.52 -0.24
N VAL A 209 -11.20 -17.71 0.19
CA VAL A 209 -11.19 -18.92 -0.65
C VAL A 209 -12.07 -18.73 -1.88
N ALA A 210 -13.26 -18.14 -1.74
CA ALA A 210 -14.16 -17.90 -2.87
C ALA A 210 -13.60 -16.87 -3.88
N GLU A 211 -12.89 -15.84 -3.40
CA GLU A 211 -12.19 -14.88 -4.26
C GLU A 211 -11.07 -15.57 -5.06
N ILE A 212 -10.27 -16.42 -4.40
CA ILE A 212 -9.20 -17.18 -5.06
C ILE A 212 -9.77 -18.16 -6.11
N GLU A 213 -10.85 -18.87 -5.81
CA GLU A 213 -11.51 -19.76 -6.77
C GLU A 213 -12.03 -19.00 -8.01
N THR A 214 -12.55 -17.78 -7.80
CA THR A 214 -13.02 -16.91 -8.90
C THR A 214 -11.84 -16.43 -9.75
N LEU A 215 -10.75 -15.98 -9.12
CA LEU A 215 -9.56 -15.51 -9.81
C LEU A 215 -8.88 -16.64 -10.61
N ALA A 216 -8.82 -17.84 -10.03
CA ALA A 216 -8.25 -19.02 -10.69
C ALA A 216 -9.08 -19.47 -11.90
N ALA A 217 -10.41 -19.31 -11.86
CA ALA A 217 -11.30 -19.60 -12.99
C ALA A 217 -11.12 -18.61 -14.15
N ASP A 218 -10.86 -17.33 -13.85
CA ASP A 218 -10.61 -16.30 -14.87
C ASP A 218 -9.22 -16.43 -15.54
N LEU A 219 -8.24 -17.02 -14.84
CA LEU A 219 -6.86 -17.17 -15.31
C LEU A 219 -6.58 -18.47 -16.11
N ASP A 220 -7.58 -19.34 -16.31
CA ASP A 220 -7.47 -20.65 -17.01
C ASP A 220 -6.25 -21.48 -16.55
N LEU A 221 -5.94 -21.44 -15.24
CA LEU A 221 -4.76 -22.09 -14.69
C LEU A 221 -4.98 -23.62 -14.62
N ASP A 222 -4.10 -24.36 -15.28
CA ASP A 222 -4.08 -25.82 -15.31
C ASP A 222 -4.24 -26.46 -13.92
N GLY A 223 -4.93 -27.61 -13.87
CA GLY A 223 -5.49 -28.27 -12.67
C GLY A 223 -4.54 -28.59 -11.49
N ASN A 224 -3.26 -28.29 -11.57
CA ASN A 224 -2.35 -28.34 -10.42
C ASN A 224 -2.55 -27.18 -9.44
N ALA A 225 -2.89 -25.97 -9.90
CA ALA A 225 -3.15 -24.83 -9.01
C ALA A 225 -4.41 -25.04 -8.14
N LEU A 226 -5.45 -25.64 -8.72
CA LEU A 226 -6.68 -26.03 -8.01
C LEU A 226 -6.46 -27.09 -6.93
N THR A 227 -5.42 -27.93 -7.08
CA THR A 227 -5.10 -28.98 -6.10
C THR A 227 -4.53 -28.40 -4.80
N ASN A 228 -3.76 -27.30 -4.89
CA ASN A 228 -3.22 -26.61 -3.73
C ASN A 228 -4.30 -25.83 -2.96
N VAL A 229 -5.25 -25.21 -3.68
CA VAL A 229 -6.42 -24.54 -3.07
C VAL A 229 -7.30 -25.55 -2.33
N ALA A 230 -7.58 -26.71 -2.93
CA ALA A 230 -8.35 -27.76 -2.26
C ALA A 230 -7.66 -28.30 -0.98
N SER A 231 -6.32 -28.35 -0.95
CA SER A 231 -5.54 -28.74 0.22
C SER A 231 -5.60 -27.70 1.35
N LEU A 232 -5.57 -26.40 1.00
CA LEU A 232 -5.76 -25.30 1.95
C LEU A 232 -7.17 -25.32 2.56
N THR A 233 -8.21 -25.52 1.75
CA THR A 233 -9.59 -25.63 2.23
C THR A 233 -9.80 -26.84 3.15
N ALA A 234 -9.19 -27.99 2.85
CA ALA A 234 -9.24 -29.18 3.70
C ALA A 234 -8.52 -28.99 5.04
N THR A 235 -7.41 -28.23 5.04
CA THR A 235 -6.65 -27.92 6.24
C THR A 235 -7.39 -26.89 7.12
N ALA A 236 -8.02 -25.87 6.53
CA ALA A 236 -8.86 -24.93 7.26
C ALA A 236 -10.06 -25.61 7.94
N ALA A 237 -10.68 -26.59 7.27
CA ALA A 237 -11.78 -27.36 7.84
C ALA A 237 -11.34 -28.25 9.03
N SER A 238 -10.13 -28.80 9.02
CA SER A 238 -9.64 -29.65 10.13
C SER A 238 -9.31 -28.85 11.39
N VAL A 239 -8.85 -27.61 11.23
CA VAL A 239 -8.59 -26.67 12.34
C VAL A 239 -9.89 -26.27 13.05
N SER A 240 -11.03 -26.26 12.34
CA SER A 240 -12.34 -25.92 12.91
C SER A 240 -12.96 -27.01 13.79
N ASP A 241 -12.52 -28.27 13.70
CA ASP A 241 -13.18 -29.42 14.34
C ASP A 241 -12.47 -29.94 15.62
N GLN A 242 -11.38 -29.31 16.07
CA GLN A 242 -10.62 -29.76 17.24
C GLN A 242 -11.05 -29.04 18.55
N PRO A 243 -11.40 -29.78 19.63
CA PRO A 243 -11.87 -29.20 20.88
C PRO A 243 -10.78 -28.39 21.60
N SER A 244 -11.18 -27.23 22.14
CA SER A 244 -10.31 -26.10 22.54
C SER A 244 -9.50 -26.26 23.83
N SER A 245 -9.34 -27.46 24.40
CA SER A 245 -8.99 -27.55 25.83
C SER A 245 -7.51 -27.75 26.22
N ASP A 246 -6.54 -27.93 25.32
CA ASP A 246 -5.11 -28.00 25.74
C ASP A 246 -4.06 -27.80 24.61
N THR A 247 -4.39 -27.16 23.50
CA THR A 247 -3.60 -27.24 22.25
C THR A 247 -3.13 -25.91 21.67
N ASP A 248 -2.84 -24.86 22.45
CA ASP A 248 -2.32 -23.62 21.84
C ASP A 248 -0.89 -23.77 21.26
N VAL A 249 -0.05 -24.62 21.85
CA VAL A 249 1.29 -24.92 21.29
C VAL A 249 1.19 -25.79 20.04
N ALA A 250 0.27 -26.76 20.01
CA ALA A 250 0.05 -27.62 18.85
C ALA A 250 -0.61 -26.84 17.70
N ARG A 251 -1.59 -25.98 18.03
CA ARG A 251 -2.28 -25.11 17.08
C ARG A 251 -1.33 -24.06 16.51
N LYS A 252 -0.43 -23.50 17.31
CA LYS A 252 0.63 -22.61 16.81
C LYS A 252 1.60 -23.33 15.86
N ALA A 253 2.01 -24.56 16.18
CA ALA A 253 2.87 -25.34 15.30
C ALA A 253 2.19 -25.68 13.96
N GLU A 254 0.88 -25.96 13.97
CA GLU A 254 0.10 -26.19 12.76
C GLU A 254 -0.09 -24.91 11.93
N VAL A 255 -0.38 -23.76 12.57
CA VAL A 255 -0.47 -22.46 11.89
C VAL A 255 0.86 -22.04 11.29
N ASP A 256 1.97 -22.24 12.02
CA ASP A 256 3.31 -21.94 11.53
C ASP A 256 3.70 -22.86 10.34
N ALA A 257 3.23 -24.12 10.33
CA ALA A 257 3.40 -25.02 9.19
C ALA A 257 2.58 -24.57 7.96
N VAL A 258 1.33 -24.15 8.15
CA VAL A 258 0.48 -23.61 7.07
C VAL A 258 1.08 -22.33 6.48
N ALA A 259 1.60 -21.43 7.32
CA ALA A 259 2.26 -20.22 6.84
C ALA A 259 3.52 -20.53 6.01
N SER A 260 4.29 -21.55 6.42
CA SER A 260 5.45 -22.02 5.65
C SER A 260 5.07 -22.62 4.30
N ASP A 261 3.97 -23.38 4.24
CA ASP A 261 3.49 -23.98 2.98
C ASP A 261 2.95 -22.90 2.03
N VAL A 262 2.26 -21.88 2.54
CA VAL A 262 1.81 -20.72 1.75
C VAL A 262 3.00 -19.98 1.15
N GLN A 263 4.02 -19.67 1.95
CA GLN A 263 5.23 -19.01 1.46
C GLN A 263 5.94 -19.85 0.38
N SER A 264 5.99 -21.17 0.55
CA SER A 264 6.57 -22.06 -0.46
C SER A 264 5.78 -22.08 -1.76
N VAL A 265 4.46 -21.90 -1.71
CA VAL A 265 3.62 -21.79 -2.91
C VAL A 265 3.87 -20.45 -3.60
N GLU A 266 3.93 -19.34 -2.86
CA GLU A 266 4.27 -18.02 -3.41
C GLU A 266 5.64 -18.02 -4.09
N ASP A 267 6.66 -18.61 -3.45
CA ASP A 267 8.00 -18.73 -4.02
C ASP A 267 8.06 -19.65 -5.26
N SER A 268 7.11 -20.60 -5.38
CA SER A 268 7.01 -21.50 -6.54
C SER A 268 6.23 -20.91 -7.72
N ILE A 269 5.41 -19.89 -7.45
CA ILE A 269 4.75 -19.06 -8.47
C ILE A 269 5.77 -18.01 -8.89
N ASP A 270 6.73 -18.43 -9.71
CA ASP A 270 7.70 -17.52 -10.32
C ASP A 270 6.97 -16.66 -11.36
N ILE A 271 6.48 -15.49 -10.91
CA ILE A 271 5.73 -14.52 -11.72
C ILE A 271 6.52 -14.11 -12.98
N ASP A 272 7.86 -14.11 -12.92
CA ASP A 272 8.71 -13.82 -14.06
C ASP A 272 8.64 -14.90 -15.14
N THR A 273 8.41 -16.17 -14.77
CA THR A 273 8.25 -17.28 -15.72
C THR A 273 6.89 -17.23 -16.44
N LEU A 274 5.83 -16.73 -15.78
CA LEU A 274 4.51 -16.52 -16.40
C LEU A 274 4.53 -15.36 -17.41
N ALA A 275 5.28 -14.29 -17.15
CA ALA A 275 5.42 -13.16 -18.07
C ALA A 275 6.20 -13.51 -19.36
N VAL A 276 7.18 -14.41 -19.28
CA VAL A 276 7.98 -14.85 -20.44
C VAL A 276 7.16 -15.72 -21.40
N THR A 277 6.23 -16.53 -20.88
CA THR A 277 5.42 -17.44 -21.71
C THR A 277 4.40 -16.70 -22.57
N GLN A 278 3.74 -15.65 -22.05
CA GLN A 278 2.80 -14.84 -22.84
C GLN A 278 3.48 -13.99 -23.93
N ARG A 279 4.76 -13.65 -23.79
CA ARG A 279 5.49 -12.85 -24.78
C ARG A 279 5.93 -13.65 -26.02
N SER A 280 5.92 -14.98 -25.95
CA SER A 280 6.33 -15.87 -27.06
C SER A 280 5.22 -16.18 -28.06
N GLU A 281 3.97 -15.80 -27.78
CA GLU A 281 2.82 -16.07 -28.68
C GLU A 281 2.34 -14.85 -29.48
N LEU A 282 2.99 -13.69 -29.32
CA LEU A 282 2.73 -12.55 -30.18
C LEU A 282 3.30 -12.83 -31.59
N PRO A 283 2.48 -12.75 -32.65
CA PRO A 283 2.94 -12.98 -34.02
C PRO A 283 4.04 -11.98 -34.37
N ASP A 284 5.09 -12.47 -35.03
CA ASP A 284 6.22 -11.69 -35.51
C ASP A 284 5.71 -10.46 -36.30
N PRO A 285 6.00 -9.22 -35.88
CA PRO A 285 5.46 -8.02 -36.53
C PRO A 285 5.90 -7.89 -38.00
N ASP A 286 6.96 -8.61 -38.41
CA ASP A 286 7.43 -8.64 -39.80
C ASP A 286 6.69 -9.65 -40.69
N SER A 287 5.72 -10.41 -40.15
CA SER A 287 4.91 -11.40 -40.87
C SER A 287 3.64 -10.82 -41.52
N LEU A 288 3.37 -9.52 -41.42
CA LEU A 288 2.22 -8.90 -42.07
C LEU A 288 2.56 -8.59 -43.53
N GLU A 289 2.22 -9.53 -44.43
CA GLU A 289 2.21 -9.28 -45.88
C GLU A 289 1.45 -7.98 -46.16
N GLU A 290 2.09 -7.05 -46.88
CA GLU A 290 1.50 -5.76 -47.22
C GLU A 290 0.14 -5.95 -47.90
N PRO A 291 -0.92 -5.24 -47.45
CA PRO A 291 -2.19 -5.28 -48.14
C PRO A 291 -2.01 -4.67 -49.53
N THR A 292 -2.07 -5.50 -50.57
CA THR A 292 -2.16 -5.05 -51.96
C THR A 292 -3.38 -4.14 -52.09
N LEU A 293 -3.14 -2.83 -52.21
CA LEU A 293 -4.14 -1.83 -52.55
C LEU A 293 -4.73 -2.16 -53.93
N ALA A 294 -5.90 -2.78 -53.94
CA ALA A 294 -6.72 -2.89 -55.14
C ALA A 294 -7.25 -1.49 -55.49
N TYR A 295 -6.55 -0.83 -56.40
CA TYR A 295 -6.94 0.43 -57.01
C TYR A 295 -8.22 0.18 -57.84
N ILE A 296 -9.39 0.60 -57.33
CA ILE A 296 -10.64 0.61 -58.10
C ILE A 296 -10.75 1.99 -58.77
N GLU A 297 -10.39 2.06 -60.05
CA GLU A 297 -10.73 3.19 -60.91
C GLU A 297 -12.23 3.09 -61.27
N ASP A 298 -13.09 3.88 -60.61
CA ASP A 298 -14.48 4.11 -61.02
C ASP A 298 -14.77 5.62 -60.94
N GLU A 299 -14.15 6.41 -61.84
CA GLU A 299 -14.29 7.88 -61.90
C GLU A 299 -15.57 8.37 -62.60
N ASP A 300 -16.44 7.49 -63.14
CA ASP A 300 -17.53 7.93 -64.01
C ASP A 300 -18.95 7.99 -63.37
N ARG A 301 -19.08 7.84 -62.03
CA ARG A 301 -20.42 7.65 -61.43
C ARG A 301 -21.13 8.88 -60.84
N TYR A 302 -20.55 10.08 -60.88
CA TYR A 302 -21.12 11.26 -60.20
C TYR A 302 -21.45 12.48 -61.09
N ALA A 303 -21.72 12.29 -62.38
CA ALA A 303 -22.10 13.40 -63.29
C ALA A 303 -23.62 13.66 -63.43
N GLY A 304 -24.50 13.02 -62.65
CA GLY A 304 -25.94 12.94 -62.97
C GLY A 304 -26.96 13.56 -62.00
N LEU A 305 -26.56 14.26 -60.93
CA LEU A 305 -27.50 14.62 -59.85
C LEU A 305 -27.51 16.10 -59.46
N PHE A 306 -27.53 17.04 -60.41
CA PHE A 306 -27.97 18.43 -60.13
C PHE A 306 -28.51 19.12 -61.39
N GLN A 307 -29.73 18.78 -61.83
CA GLN A 307 -30.63 19.68 -62.58
C GLN A 307 -32.10 19.27 -62.35
N GLU A 308 -32.78 20.00 -61.45
CA GLU A 308 -34.13 20.61 -61.55
C GLU A 308 -34.66 20.99 -60.16
#